data_AF-H9W5E0-F1
#
_entry.id   AF-H9W5E0-F1
#
_cell.length_a   1.000
_cell.length_b   1.000
_cell.length_c   1.000
_cell.angle_alpha   90.00
_cell.angle_beta   90.00
_cell.angle_gamma   90.00
#
_symmetry.space_group_name_H-M   'P 1'
#
loop_
_entity.id
_entity.type
_entity.pdbx_description
1 polymer ?
#
loop_
_entity_poly.entity_id
_entity_poly.type
_entity_poly.pdbx_seq_one_letter_code
_entity_poly.pdbx_strand_id
1 'polypeptide(L)'
;LGNASGEPYIVQTNIYSNGTGDREQRIYLWFDPTADFHSYSFLWNHKQVVFFVDSVPIRVFPNNERLGVPYPKKQPMRVSSSIWNADNWATQGGRLKINWSHSPFIST
;
A
#
# COMPACT_ATOMS: atom_id res chain seq x y z
N LEU A 1 1.66 -6.92 0.63
CA LEU A 1 2.70 -7.71 1.34
C LEU A 1 2.35 -9.17 1.14
N GLY A 2 3.27 -9.94 0.54
CA GLY A 2 3.04 -11.35 0.24
C GLY A 2 2.99 -12.22 1.50
N ASN A 3 2.62 -13.49 1.32
CA ASN A 3 2.53 -14.44 2.42
C ASN A 3 2.84 -15.88 1.96
N ALA A 4 2.86 -16.82 2.90
CA ALA A 4 2.88 -18.25 2.58
C ALA A 4 1.59 -18.66 1.84
N SER A 5 1.66 -19.74 1.07
CA SER A 5 0.49 -20.27 0.36
C SER A 5 -0.66 -20.56 1.33
N GLY A 6 -1.85 -20.06 1.02
CA GLY A 6 -3.05 -20.19 1.85
C GLY A 6 -3.21 -19.13 2.95
N GLU A 7 -2.19 -18.31 3.20
CA GLU A 7 -2.26 -17.21 4.15
C GLU A 7 -2.65 -15.89 3.47
N PRO A 8 -3.41 -15.01 4.14
CA PRO A 8 -3.94 -13.81 3.51
C PRO A 8 -2.85 -12.78 3.18
N TYR A 9 -3.04 -12.08 2.06
CA TYR A 9 -2.23 -10.93 1.68
C TYR A 9 -2.64 -9.68 2.47
N ILE A 10 -1.67 -8.80 2.72
CA ILE A 10 -1.90 -7.51 3.38
C ILE A 10 -1.73 -6.37 2.37
N VAL A 11 -2.68 -5.45 2.32
CA VAL A 11 -2.48 -4.14 1.69
C VAL A 11 -1.97 -3.16 2.75
N GLN A 12 -0.82 -2.55 2.50
CA GLN A 12 -0.28 -1.48 3.32
C GLN A 12 -0.36 -0.15 2.56
N THR A 13 -1.00 0.85 3.14
CA THR A 13 -0.97 2.23 2.63
C THR A 13 -0.02 3.06 3.50
N ASN A 14 0.66 4.04 2.89
CA ASN A 14 1.48 5.00 3.60
C ASN A 14 1.42 6.36 2.89
N ILE A 15 1.67 7.44 3.62
CA ILE A 15 1.64 8.80 3.09
C ILE A 15 2.85 9.56 3.63
N TYR A 16 3.71 9.97 2.71
CA TYR A 16 4.86 10.81 2.99
C TYR A 16 4.53 12.26 2.66
N SER A 17 4.94 13.17 3.54
CA SER A 17 4.88 14.61 3.29
C SER A 17 6.13 15.26 3.85
N ASN A 18 6.83 16.04 3.01
CA ASN A 18 8.11 16.67 3.34
C ASN A 18 9.16 15.69 3.90
N GLY A 19 9.24 14.48 3.33
CA GLY A 19 10.18 13.44 3.75
C GLY A 19 9.75 12.60 4.95
N THR A 20 8.71 13.02 5.68
CA THR A 20 8.21 12.27 6.85
C THR A 20 7.11 11.30 6.45
N GLY A 21 7.33 10.01 6.69
CA GLY A 21 6.37 8.91 6.57
C GLY A 21 5.79 8.52 7.93
N ASP A 22 5.93 7.24 8.29
CA ASP A 22 5.48 6.62 9.55
C ASP A 22 3.96 6.70 9.76
N ARG A 23 3.22 6.52 8.67
CA ARG A 23 1.75 6.55 8.64
C ARG A 23 1.18 5.28 8.05
N GLU A 24 1.79 4.14 8.34
CA GLU A 24 1.37 2.85 7.83
C GLU A 24 -0.03 2.49 8.36
N GLN A 25 -0.89 2.00 7.47
CA GLN A 25 -2.09 1.27 7.83
C GLN A 25 -2.10 -0.04 7.07
N ARG A 26 -2.47 -1.13 7.74
CA ARG A 26 -2.49 -2.48 7.19
C ARG A 26 -3.89 -3.05 7.29
N ILE A 27 -4.37 -3.64 6.19
CA ILE A 27 -5.66 -4.33 6.15
C ILE A 27 -5.51 -5.68 5.46
N TYR A 28 -6.36 -6.63 5.86
CA TYR A 28 -6.69 -7.77 5.02
C TYR A 28 -7.80 -7.39 4.05
N LEU A 29 -7.77 -8.01 2.87
CA LEU A 29 -8.83 -7.85 1.87
C LEU A 29 -9.96 -8.82 2.16
N TRP A 30 -11.18 -8.44 1.76
CA TRP A 30 -12.38 -9.28 1.88
C TRP A 30 -12.53 -10.28 0.71
N PHE A 31 -11.46 -10.48 -0.06
CA PHE A 31 -11.36 -11.38 -1.20
C PHE A 31 -9.91 -11.86 -1.34
N ASP A 32 -9.69 -12.89 -2.16
CA ASP A 32 -8.36 -13.35 -2.56
C ASP A 32 -7.83 -12.48 -3.72
N PRO A 33 -6.82 -11.62 -3.50
CA PRO A 33 -6.30 -10.71 -4.53
C PRO A 33 -5.48 -11.42 -5.62
N THR A 34 -5.28 -12.73 -5.52
CA THR A 34 -4.56 -13.54 -6.52
C THR A 34 -5.49 -14.26 -7.48
N ALA A 35 -6.80 -14.31 -7.17
CA ALA A 35 -7.78 -15.07 -7.92
C ALA A 35 -8.38 -14.31 -9.11
N ASP A 36 -8.44 -12.98 -9.04
CA ASP A 36 -8.95 -12.11 -10.13
C ASP A 36 -8.36 -10.70 -10.03
N PHE A 37 -8.55 -9.90 -11.08
CA PHE A 37 -8.15 -8.50 -11.11
C PHE A 37 -9.10 -7.64 -10.27
N HIS A 38 -8.51 -6.81 -9.41
CA HIS A 38 -9.19 -5.77 -8.64
C HIS A 38 -8.57 -4.41 -8.91
N SER A 39 -9.37 -3.35 -8.81
CA SER A 39 -8.86 -2.00 -9.05
C SER A 39 -8.32 -1.38 -7.76
N TYR A 40 -7.08 -0.91 -7.81
CA TYR A 40 -6.45 -0.15 -6.73
C TYR A 40 -6.26 1.27 -7.23
N SER A 41 -6.95 2.22 -6.62
CA SER A 41 -6.93 3.61 -7.07
C SER A 41 -6.78 4.57 -5.91
N PHE A 42 -6.42 5.80 -6.23
CA PHE A 42 -6.44 6.87 -5.24
C PHE A 42 -6.97 8.17 -5.85
N LEU A 43 -7.71 8.91 -5.03
CA LEU A 43 -8.06 10.30 -5.29
C LEU A 43 -7.09 11.18 -4.51
N TRP A 44 -6.42 12.10 -5.19
CA TRP A 44 -5.57 13.09 -4.56
C TRP A 44 -5.95 14.49 -5.04
N ASN A 45 -6.36 15.36 -4.11
CA ASN A 45 -6.71 16.76 -4.39
C ASN A 45 -6.34 17.65 -3.19
N HIS A 46 -6.60 18.95 -3.26
CA HIS A 46 -6.24 19.88 -2.17
C HIS A 46 -6.90 19.63 -0.81
N LYS A 47 -7.95 18.79 -0.76
CA LYS A 47 -8.72 18.52 0.46
C LYS A 47 -8.36 17.19 1.11
N GLN A 48 -8.02 16.16 0.32
CA GLN A 48 -7.80 14.81 0.85
C GLN A 48 -7.06 13.89 -0.12
N VAL A 49 -6.41 12.87 0.45
CA VAL A 49 -6.06 11.63 -0.26
C VAL A 49 -7.05 10.55 0.16
N VAL A 50 -7.62 9.83 -0.80
CA VAL A 50 -8.45 8.65 -0.53
C VAL A 50 -7.88 7.46 -1.29
N PHE A 51 -7.67 6.35 -0.61
CA PHE A 51 -7.26 5.07 -1.20
C PHE A 51 -8.48 4.18 -1.35
N PHE A 52 -8.60 3.54 -2.51
CA PHE A 52 -9.70 2.64 -2.82
C PHE A 52 -9.19 1.26 -3.21
N VAL A 53 -9.98 0.26 -2.84
CA VAL A 53 -9.97 -1.07 -3.43
C VAL A 53 -11.34 -1.25 -4.05
N ASP A 54 -11.38 -1.40 -5.36
CA ASP A 54 -12.59 -1.28 -6.15
C ASP A 54 -13.28 0.06 -5.91
N SER A 55 -14.58 0.04 -5.59
CA SER A 55 -15.33 1.24 -5.22
C SER A 55 -15.29 1.55 -3.73
N VAL A 56 -14.59 0.74 -2.91
CA VAL A 56 -14.60 0.84 -1.45
C VAL A 56 -13.43 1.70 -0.96
N PRO A 57 -13.68 2.83 -0.28
CA PRO A 57 -12.61 3.60 0.34
C PRO A 57 -12.04 2.84 1.54
N ILE A 58 -10.74 2.52 1.48
CA ILE A 58 -10.05 1.79 2.55
C ILE A 58 -9.29 2.73 3.50
N ARG A 59 -9.00 3.96 3.06
CA ARG A 59 -8.33 4.98 3.89
C ARG A 59 -8.61 6.38 3.36
N VAL A 60 -8.88 7.31 4.27
CA VAL A 60 -8.95 8.75 4.00
C VAL A 60 -7.87 9.48 4.79
N PHE A 61 -7.15 10.37 4.13
CA PHE A 61 -6.20 11.28 4.75
C PHE A 61 -6.58 12.73 4.41
N PRO A 62 -7.29 13.41 5.32
CA PRO A 62 -7.72 14.79 5.09
C PRO A 62 -6.53 15.76 5.16
N ASN A 63 -6.65 16.87 4.44
CA ASN A 63 -5.70 17.96 4.54
C ASN A 63 -5.90 18.72 5.86
N ASN A 64 -5.10 18.36 6.85
CA ASN A 64 -5.07 18.95 8.18
C ASN A 64 -3.88 19.90 8.37
N GLU A 65 -3.40 20.58 7.32
CA GLU A 65 -2.31 21.57 7.45
C GLU A 65 -2.61 22.67 8.48
N ARG A 66 -3.88 23.04 8.65
CA ARG A 66 -4.33 24.00 9.68
C ARG A 66 -4.09 23.51 11.11
N LEU A 67 -4.01 22.19 11.31
CA LEU A 67 -3.70 21.53 12.58
C LEU A 67 -2.21 21.15 12.67
N GLY A 68 -1.38 21.64 11.75
CA GLY A 68 0.06 21.38 11.72
C GLY A 68 0.45 20.03 11.09
N VAL A 69 -0.49 19.27 10.54
CA VAL A 69 -0.18 17.99 9.87
C VAL A 69 0.26 18.27 8.43
N PRO A 70 1.49 17.94 8.02
CA PRO A 70 1.95 18.17 6.66
C PRO A 70 1.11 17.39 5.63
N TYR A 71 0.84 18.02 4.48
CA TYR A 71 0.04 17.43 3.41
C TYR A 71 0.77 17.56 2.05
N PRO A 72 0.83 16.49 1.23
CA PRO A 72 1.46 16.55 -0.07
C PRO A 72 0.55 17.32 -1.04
N LYS A 73 0.79 18.62 -1.26
CA LYS A 73 0.04 19.43 -2.26
C LYS A 73 0.90 20.25 -3.20
N LYS A 74 2.18 20.45 -2.87
CA LYS A 74 3.05 21.41 -3.56
C LYS A 74 4.01 20.76 -4.57
N GLN A 75 4.29 19.47 -4.40
CA GLN A 75 5.28 18.75 -5.18
C GLN A 75 4.57 17.84 -6.20
N PRO A 76 4.74 18.04 -7.51
CA PRO A 76 4.27 17.11 -8.51
C PRO A 76 4.88 15.72 -8.28
N MET A 77 4.08 14.67 -8.48
CA MET A 77 4.51 13.28 -8.27
C MET A 77 4.44 12.48 -9.56
N ARG A 78 5.16 11.36 -9.61
CA ARG A 78 5.07 10.35 -10.67
C ARG A 78 4.38 9.12 -10.10
N VAL A 79 3.65 8.40 -10.96
CA VAL A 79 3.14 7.06 -10.63
C VAL A 79 4.24 6.05 -10.94
N SER A 80 4.46 5.11 -10.03
CA SER A 80 5.39 4.00 -10.21
C SER A 80 4.76 2.71 -9.69
N SER A 81 5.22 1.58 -10.23
CA SER A 81 4.91 0.24 -9.75
C SER A 81 6.19 -0.59 -9.82
N SER A 82 6.37 -1.51 -8.86
CA SER A 82 7.53 -2.39 -8.81
C SER A 82 7.20 -3.68 -8.06
N ILE A 83 7.93 -4.74 -8.39
CA ILE A 83 7.99 -5.99 -7.65
C ILE A 83 9.42 -6.17 -7.15
N TRP A 84 9.60 -6.40 -5.84
CA TRP A 84 10.93 -6.47 -5.22
C TRP A 84 10.91 -7.26 -3.91
N ASN A 85 12.08 -7.73 -3.46
CA ASN A 85 12.22 -8.47 -2.21
C ASN A 85 12.38 -7.55 -0.99
N ALA A 86 11.48 -7.71 -0.02
CA ALA A 86 11.44 -6.94 1.23
C ALA A 86 11.51 -7.84 2.49
N ASP A 87 12.32 -8.91 2.44
CA ASP A 87 12.50 -9.94 3.49
C ASP A 87 12.65 -9.42 4.92
N ASN A 88 13.23 -8.24 5.10
CA ASN A 88 13.50 -7.71 6.43
C ASN A 88 12.23 -7.29 7.18
N TRP A 89 11.09 -7.11 6.50
CA TRP A 89 9.89 -6.58 7.15
C TRP A 89 8.55 -7.02 6.53
N ALA A 90 8.52 -7.48 5.27
CA ALA A 90 7.26 -7.64 4.54
C ALA A 90 6.32 -8.70 5.11
N THR A 91 6.81 -9.92 5.34
CA THR A 91 5.96 -11.05 5.71
C THR A 91 6.13 -11.38 7.19
N GLN A 92 5.04 -11.28 7.96
CA GLN A 92 5.04 -11.50 9.42
C GLN A 92 6.12 -10.67 10.14
N GLY A 93 6.28 -9.41 9.74
CA GLY A 93 7.33 -8.52 10.29
C GLY A 93 8.75 -8.94 9.90
N GLY A 94 8.92 -9.68 8.81
CA GLY A 94 10.21 -10.16 8.32
C GLY A 94 10.63 -11.53 8.85
N ARG A 95 9.75 -12.23 9.61
CA ARG A 95 10.01 -13.59 10.09
C ARG A 95 10.06 -14.61 8.95
N LEU A 96 9.14 -14.51 8.00
CA LEU A 96 9.11 -15.42 6.86
C LEU A 96 9.90 -14.80 5.71
N LYS A 97 10.92 -15.53 5.26
CA LYS A 97 11.79 -15.12 4.15
C LYS A 97 11.28 -15.70 2.84
N ILE A 98 11.59 -15.01 1.75
CA ILE A 98 11.28 -15.44 0.40
C ILE A 98 11.95 -16.79 0.11
N ASN A 99 11.20 -17.71 -0.52
CA ASN A 99 11.76 -18.93 -1.06
C ASN A 99 11.98 -18.78 -2.58
N TRP A 100 13.23 -18.59 -2.99
CA TRP A 100 13.59 -18.39 -4.40
C TRP A 100 13.34 -19.61 -5.29
N SER A 101 13.14 -20.80 -4.73
CA SER A 101 12.73 -21.98 -5.53
C SER A 101 11.33 -21.85 -6.12
N HIS A 102 10.52 -20.89 -5.64
CA HIS A 102 9.19 -20.57 -6.19
C HIS A 102 9.24 -19.45 -7.24
N SER A 103 10.44 -19.03 -7.66
CA SER A 103 10.58 -18.04 -8.74
C SER A 103 10.14 -18.63 -10.09
N PRO A 104 9.65 -17.80 -11.03
CA PRO A 104 9.48 -16.34 -10.94
C PRO A 104 8.25 -15.91 -10.10
N PHE A 105 8.38 -14.76 -9.43
CA PHE A 105 7.24 -14.08 -8.78
C PHE A 105 6.61 -13.11 -9.78
N ILE A 106 5.33 -13.29 -10.07
CA ILE A 106 4.64 -12.58 -11.13
C ILE A 106 3.54 -11.69 -10.53
N SER A 107 3.45 -10.46 -11.02
CA SER A 107 2.33 -9.54 -10.81
C SER A 107 1.91 -9.05 -12.19
N THR A 108 0.70 -9.39 -12.61
CA THR A 108 0.11 -9.02 -13.90
C THR A 108 -1.08 -8.11 -13.71
#